data_AF-A0A429R2B7-F1
#
_entry.id   AF-A0A429R2B7-F1
#
_cell.length_a   1.000
_cell.length_b   1.000
_cell.length_c   1.000
_cell.angle_alpha   90.00
_cell.angle_beta   90.00
_cell.angle_gamma   90.00
#
_symmetry.space_group_name_H-M   'P 1'
#
loop_
_entity.id
_entity.type
_entity.pdbx_description
1 polymer ?
#
loop_
_entity_poly.entity_id
_entity_poly.type
_entity_poly.pdbx_seq_one_letter_code
_entity_poly.pdbx_strand_id
1 'polypeptide(L)'
;MHGMRHTVFVVPTSLAPAVQSSTTQPAAVRERTALLRHLAEGSSFDAAWLAETERLVLAELAVRGEATGTELGAAVPRLRATYVYGPGTRQEGVQSVASRVLRVLGMEGRIVRGRPQGTWTSSRFRWSLGPGSASVPGSGSASASVPASVEERPPVAPAEARAELIRRWLAACGPASEADLKWWTGWKVTDVRGALAAVGAVAVTLSGPGPGTGLRSSSSSSSSSSSSSRSDSKSDSKSDSKSSSRSGSGETGFLLPDDLDPVPAPEPWAALLPALDPTAMGWQDRDWYQDPEHRAALYDRSGNIAPTVWWDGRIVGVWAQRPDGEIVHRLLADVGGEAVRAIGVEAGRLAAWVGDVRVTPRFRTPLERELSAP
;
A
#
# COMPACT_ATOMS: atom_id res chain seq x y z
N MET A 1 1.90 -1.65 -9.27
CA MET A 1 1.85 -3.10 -8.99
C MET A 1 1.09 -3.34 -7.69
N HIS A 2 0.63 -4.55 -7.40
CA HIS A 2 0.16 -4.86 -6.03
C HIS A 2 1.37 -4.99 -5.10
N GLY A 3 1.22 -4.63 -3.83
CA GLY A 3 2.28 -4.70 -2.83
C GLY A 3 1.74 -4.99 -1.43
N MET A 4 2.21 -4.22 -0.45
CA MET A 4 1.89 -4.33 0.97
C MET A 4 0.37 -4.33 1.20
N ARG A 5 -0.10 -5.19 2.11
CA ARG A 5 -1.53 -5.35 2.42
C ARG A 5 -2.46 -5.54 1.20
N HIS A 6 -1.91 -6.06 0.10
CA HIS A 6 -2.62 -6.38 -1.15
C HIS A 6 -3.25 -5.16 -1.85
N THR A 7 -2.75 -3.95 -1.57
CA THR A 7 -3.16 -2.73 -2.27
C THR A 7 -2.20 -2.39 -3.43
N VAL A 8 -2.58 -1.42 -4.26
CA VAL A 8 -1.77 -1.01 -5.43
C VAL A 8 -0.76 0.06 -4.99
N PHE A 9 0.51 -0.18 -5.28
CA PHE A 9 1.62 0.75 -5.05
C PHE A 9 2.23 1.23 -6.37
N VAL A 10 2.69 2.47 -6.33
CA VAL A 10 3.68 3.02 -7.25
C VAL A 10 5.03 2.87 -6.55
N VAL A 11 5.97 2.20 -7.21
CA VAL A 11 7.33 2.00 -6.69
C VAL A 11 8.33 2.25 -7.82
N PRO A 12 9.56 2.69 -7.50
CA PRO A 12 10.64 2.72 -8.48
C PRO A 12 10.83 1.35 -9.14
N THR A 13 11.15 1.34 -10.43
CA THR A 13 11.38 0.09 -11.19
C THR A 13 12.50 -0.76 -10.58
N SER A 14 13.50 -0.13 -9.95
CA SER A 14 14.57 -0.81 -9.21
C SER A 14 14.08 -1.56 -7.97
N LEU A 15 13.00 -1.09 -7.33
CA LEU A 15 12.42 -1.70 -6.12
C LEU A 15 11.32 -2.74 -6.43
N ALA A 16 10.75 -2.70 -7.64
CA ALA A 16 9.65 -3.59 -8.03
C ALA A 16 9.97 -5.09 -7.83
N PRO A 17 11.17 -5.63 -8.17
CA PRO A 17 11.48 -7.04 -7.91
C PRO A 17 11.45 -7.42 -6.43
N ALA A 18 11.91 -6.53 -5.55
CA ALA A 18 11.88 -6.78 -4.11
C ALA A 18 10.44 -6.85 -3.61
N VAL A 19 9.60 -5.87 -3.96
CA VAL A 19 8.17 -5.87 -3.56
C VAL A 19 7.44 -7.10 -4.13
N GLN A 20 7.75 -7.46 -5.38
CA GLN A 20 7.17 -8.63 -6.04
C GLN A 20 7.49 -9.91 -5.29
N SER A 21 8.77 -10.17 -5.00
CA SER A 21 9.25 -11.38 -4.32
C SER A 21 8.85 -11.43 -2.84
N SER A 22 8.99 -10.31 -2.12
CA SER A 22 8.75 -10.25 -0.68
C SER A 22 7.27 -10.37 -0.31
N THR A 23 6.40 -9.77 -1.11
CA THR A 23 5.03 -9.45 -0.67
C THR A 23 3.99 -9.90 -1.68
N THR A 24 4.19 -9.58 -2.96
CA THR A 24 3.15 -9.75 -3.97
C THR A 24 2.99 -11.21 -4.39
N GLN A 25 4.06 -11.96 -4.60
CA GLN A 25 4.00 -13.37 -4.99
C GLN A 25 3.26 -14.24 -3.96
N PRO A 26 3.55 -14.18 -2.63
CA PRO A 26 2.76 -14.90 -1.63
C PRO A 26 1.29 -14.49 -1.59
N ALA A 27 0.97 -13.24 -1.93
CA ALA A 27 -0.41 -12.78 -2.07
C ALA A 27 -1.08 -13.31 -3.34
N ALA A 28 -0.34 -13.37 -4.45
CA ALA A 28 -0.82 -13.86 -5.75
C ALA A 28 -1.26 -15.33 -5.68
N VAL A 29 -0.49 -16.18 -5.01
CA VAL A 29 -0.86 -17.59 -4.77
C VAL A 29 -2.21 -17.70 -4.07
N ARG A 30 -2.40 -16.93 -2.99
CA ARG A 30 -3.66 -16.91 -2.24
C ARG A 30 -4.82 -16.38 -3.07
N GLU A 31 -4.61 -15.31 -3.84
CA GLU A 31 -5.65 -14.75 -4.72
C GLU A 31 -6.03 -15.72 -5.84
N ARG A 32 -5.07 -16.45 -6.43
CA ARG A 32 -5.34 -17.51 -7.41
C ARG A 32 -6.16 -18.65 -6.82
N THR A 33 -5.75 -19.17 -5.67
CA THR A 33 -6.50 -20.24 -4.97
C THR A 33 -7.92 -19.79 -4.66
N ALA A 34 -8.09 -18.55 -4.18
CA ALA A 34 -9.40 -17.98 -3.91
C ALA A 34 -10.25 -17.81 -5.19
N LEU A 35 -9.65 -17.35 -6.29
CA LEU A 35 -10.34 -17.21 -7.57
C LEU A 35 -10.86 -18.56 -8.06
N LEU A 36 -10.02 -19.60 -8.10
CA LEU A 36 -10.42 -20.94 -8.51
C LEU A 36 -11.59 -21.48 -7.67
N ARG A 37 -11.51 -21.30 -6.34
CA ARG A 37 -12.61 -21.68 -5.44
C ARG A 37 -13.90 -20.94 -5.79
N HIS A 38 -13.87 -19.61 -5.90
CA HIS A 38 -15.08 -18.83 -6.18
C HIS A 38 -15.67 -19.11 -7.57
N LEU A 39 -14.82 -19.41 -8.57
CA LEU A 39 -15.29 -19.84 -9.89
C LEU A 39 -16.01 -21.18 -9.80
N ALA A 40 -15.44 -22.16 -9.09
CA ALA A 40 -16.05 -23.47 -8.91
C ALA A 40 -17.36 -23.45 -8.10
N GLU A 41 -17.45 -22.57 -7.08
CA GLU A 41 -18.67 -22.39 -6.28
C GLU A 41 -19.77 -21.64 -7.04
N GLY A 42 -19.38 -20.68 -7.89
CA GLY A 42 -20.29 -19.72 -8.52
C GLY A 42 -20.61 -19.96 -9.99
N SER A 43 -20.02 -20.99 -10.61
CA SER A 43 -20.13 -21.29 -12.04
C SER A 43 -19.63 -22.71 -12.36
N SER A 44 -19.64 -23.09 -13.64
CA SER A 44 -19.02 -24.32 -14.14
C SER A 44 -17.55 -24.16 -14.53
N PHE A 45 -16.93 -23.00 -14.29
CA PHE A 45 -15.56 -22.73 -14.72
C PHE A 45 -14.54 -23.39 -13.78
N ASP A 46 -13.70 -24.26 -14.35
CA ASP A 46 -12.67 -24.99 -13.64
C ASP A 46 -11.26 -24.42 -13.90
N ALA A 47 -10.24 -25.10 -13.38
CA ALA A 47 -8.85 -24.70 -13.54
C ALA A 47 -8.38 -24.73 -15.01
N ALA A 48 -8.84 -25.70 -15.80
CA ALA A 48 -8.51 -25.79 -17.22
C ALA A 48 -9.14 -24.63 -18.00
N TRP A 49 -10.39 -24.29 -17.67
CA TRP A 49 -11.08 -23.14 -18.24
C TRP A 49 -10.34 -21.83 -17.95
N LEU A 50 -9.89 -21.64 -16.70
CA LEU A 50 -9.16 -20.44 -16.31
C LEU A 50 -7.80 -20.36 -17.02
N ALA A 51 -7.04 -21.46 -17.07
CA ALA A 51 -5.74 -21.52 -17.73
C ALA A 51 -5.85 -21.16 -19.22
N GLU A 52 -6.86 -21.67 -19.92
CA GLU A 52 -7.11 -21.33 -21.32
C GLU A 52 -7.50 -19.86 -21.50
N THR A 53 -8.35 -19.32 -20.62
CA THR A 53 -8.70 -17.90 -20.63
C THR A 53 -7.47 -17.01 -20.46
N GLU A 54 -6.59 -17.34 -19.51
CA GLU A 54 -5.33 -16.62 -19.28
C GLU A 54 -4.39 -16.71 -20.49
N ARG A 55 -4.25 -17.90 -21.09
CA ARG A 55 -3.43 -18.11 -22.29
C ARG A 55 -3.89 -17.22 -23.44
N LEU A 56 -5.19 -17.15 -23.70
CA LEU A 56 -5.78 -16.29 -24.74
C LEU A 56 -5.54 -14.80 -24.46
N VAL A 57 -5.67 -14.36 -23.21
CA VAL A 57 -5.38 -12.97 -22.83
C VAL A 57 -3.93 -12.60 -23.07
N LEU A 58 -3.00 -13.46 -22.67
CA LEU A 58 -1.57 -13.20 -22.87
C LEU A 58 -1.19 -13.25 -24.35
N ALA A 59 -1.77 -14.15 -25.14
CA ALA A 59 -1.59 -14.18 -26.58
C ALA A 59 -2.09 -12.88 -27.24
N GLU A 60 -3.25 -12.37 -26.84
CA GLU A 60 -3.79 -11.11 -27.37
C GLU A 60 -2.88 -9.92 -27.03
N LEU A 61 -2.36 -9.87 -25.79
CA LEU A 61 -1.40 -8.85 -25.38
C LEU A 61 -0.06 -8.98 -26.12
N ALA A 62 0.39 -10.20 -26.42
CA ALA A 62 1.60 -10.43 -27.21
C ALA A 62 1.46 -9.89 -28.64
N VAL A 63 0.28 -9.99 -29.23
CA VAL A 63 0.00 -9.47 -30.59
C VAL A 63 -0.18 -7.95 -30.59
N ARG A 64 -0.92 -7.39 -29.62
CA ARG A 64 -1.23 -5.95 -29.58
C ARG A 64 -0.17 -5.07 -28.93
N GLY A 65 0.72 -5.67 -28.15
CA GLY A 65 1.63 -4.95 -27.23
C GLY A 65 0.91 -4.44 -25.97
N GLU A 66 -0.19 -3.70 -26.15
CA GLU A 66 -1.03 -3.21 -25.07
C GLU A 66 -2.53 -3.21 -25.42
N ALA A 67 -3.40 -3.39 -24.42
CA ALA A 67 -4.85 -3.34 -24.59
C ALA A 67 -5.58 -2.92 -23.30
N THR A 68 -6.71 -2.24 -23.43
CA THR A 68 -7.64 -1.96 -22.32
C THR A 68 -8.41 -3.22 -21.93
N GLY A 69 -8.99 -3.22 -20.72
CA GLY A 69 -9.87 -4.32 -20.28
C GLY A 69 -11.07 -4.54 -21.21
N THR A 70 -11.59 -3.47 -21.84
CA THR A 70 -12.69 -3.56 -22.83
C THR A 70 -12.24 -4.24 -24.12
N GLU A 71 -11.07 -3.87 -24.65
CA GLU A 71 -10.51 -4.47 -25.86
C GLU A 71 -10.16 -5.96 -25.65
N LEU A 72 -9.57 -6.30 -24.50
CA LEU A 72 -9.33 -7.69 -24.11
C LEU A 72 -10.64 -8.46 -23.94
N GLY A 73 -11.65 -7.83 -23.32
CA GLY A 73 -12.98 -8.41 -23.21
C GLY A 73 -13.60 -8.69 -24.57
N ALA A 74 -13.43 -7.80 -25.56
CA ALA A 74 -13.92 -7.96 -26.92
C ALA A 74 -13.24 -9.13 -27.64
N ALA A 75 -11.90 -9.18 -27.60
CA ALA A 75 -11.06 -10.16 -28.29
C ALA A 75 -11.06 -11.55 -27.63
N VAL A 76 -11.22 -11.61 -26.31
CA VAL A 76 -11.31 -12.84 -25.52
C VAL A 76 -12.68 -12.89 -24.84
N PRO A 77 -13.76 -13.31 -25.54
CA PRO A 77 -15.12 -13.33 -25.01
C PRO A 77 -15.28 -14.04 -23.66
N ARG A 78 -14.41 -15.01 -23.35
CA ARG A 78 -14.36 -15.71 -22.06
C ARG A 78 -14.17 -14.77 -20.88
N LEU A 79 -13.47 -13.64 -21.04
CA LEU A 79 -13.34 -12.62 -19.98
C LEU A 79 -14.66 -11.95 -19.63
N ARG A 80 -15.62 -11.89 -20.58
CA ARG A 80 -16.95 -11.33 -20.34
C ARG A 80 -17.87 -12.28 -19.59
N ALA A 81 -17.47 -13.53 -19.38
CA ALA A 81 -18.20 -14.46 -18.55
C ALA A 81 -18.36 -13.90 -17.13
N THR A 82 -19.42 -14.35 -16.46
CA THR A 82 -19.74 -13.98 -15.09
C THR A 82 -19.90 -15.23 -14.23
N TYR A 83 -19.72 -15.06 -12.93
CA TYR A 83 -19.96 -16.09 -11.92
C TYR A 83 -20.64 -15.46 -10.71
N VAL A 84 -21.38 -16.27 -9.94
CA VAL A 84 -21.99 -15.82 -8.68
C VAL A 84 -20.93 -15.87 -7.58
N TYR A 85 -20.51 -14.71 -7.09
CA TYR A 85 -19.59 -14.64 -5.96
C TYR A 85 -20.34 -14.84 -4.65
N GLY A 86 -19.80 -15.67 -3.75
CA GLY A 86 -20.35 -15.89 -2.41
C GLY A 86 -21.81 -16.37 -2.38
N PRO A 87 -22.19 -17.40 -3.17
CA PRO A 87 -23.56 -17.89 -3.19
C PRO A 87 -24.02 -18.32 -1.78
N GLY A 88 -25.24 -17.93 -1.41
CA GLY A 88 -25.82 -18.19 -0.09
C GLY A 88 -25.30 -17.28 1.04
N THR A 89 -24.48 -16.28 0.72
CA THR A 89 -23.98 -15.31 1.71
C THR A 89 -24.63 -13.94 1.54
N ARG A 90 -24.50 -13.06 2.55
CA ARG A 90 -24.96 -11.65 2.44
C ARG A 90 -24.22 -10.87 1.34
N GLN A 91 -23.06 -11.36 0.92
CA GLN A 91 -22.21 -10.78 -0.11
C GLN A 91 -22.45 -11.37 -1.49
N GLU A 92 -23.51 -12.17 -1.66
CA GLU A 92 -23.87 -12.77 -2.94
C GLU A 92 -24.01 -11.71 -4.03
N GLY A 93 -23.37 -11.94 -5.18
CA GLY A 93 -23.52 -11.06 -6.32
C GLY A 93 -22.80 -11.55 -7.57
N VAL A 94 -23.33 -11.16 -8.73
CA VAL A 94 -22.73 -11.50 -10.02
C VAL A 94 -21.46 -10.67 -10.23
N GLN A 95 -20.33 -11.35 -10.46
CA GLN A 95 -19.05 -10.71 -10.79
C GLN A 95 -18.56 -11.11 -12.18
N SER A 96 -17.90 -10.17 -12.86
CA SER A 96 -17.20 -10.43 -14.12
C SER A 96 -15.88 -11.15 -13.86
N VAL A 97 -15.58 -12.15 -14.69
CA VAL A 97 -14.28 -12.84 -14.70
C VAL A 97 -13.13 -11.88 -15.05
N ALA A 98 -13.35 -10.92 -15.96
CA ALA A 98 -12.32 -10.03 -16.47
C ALA A 98 -11.50 -9.33 -15.37
N SER A 99 -12.18 -8.71 -14.41
CA SER A 99 -11.50 -7.94 -13.37
C SER A 99 -10.65 -8.82 -12.45
N ARG A 100 -11.11 -10.06 -12.18
CA ARG A 100 -10.38 -11.02 -11.34
C ARG A 100 -9.17 -11.62 -12.05
N VAL A 101 -9.33 -12.02 -13.31
CA VAL A 101 -8.23 -12.59 -14.11
C VAL A 101 -7.12 -11.56 -14.31
N LEU A 102 -7.46 -10.32 -14.70
CA LEU A 102 -6.46 -9.26 -14.87
C LEU A 102 -5.78 -8.90 -13.54
N ARG A 103 -6.50 -8.97 -12.42
CA ARG A 103 -5.92 -8.79 -11.08
C ARG A 103 -4.90 -9.88 -10.78
N VAL A 104 -5.25 -11.17 -10.94
CA VAL A 104 -4.34 -12.28 -10.65
C VAL A 104 -3.10 -12.24 -11.55
N LEU A 105 -3.28 -12.08 -12.87
CA LEU A 105 -2.17 -11.94 -13.80
C LEU A 105 -1.26 -10.75 -13.44
N GLY A 106 -1.84 -9.64 -12.99
CA GLY A 106 -1.10 -8.47 -12.53
C GLY A 106 -0.37 -8.67 -11.21
N MET A 107 -0.91 -9.45 -10.29
CA MET A 107 -0.24 -9.83 -9.04
C MET A 107 0.89 -10.83 -9.29
N GLU A 108 0.75 -11.71 -10.28
CA GLU A 108 1.80 -12.64 -10.70
C GLU A 108 2.91 -11.99 -11.51
N GLY A 109 2.73 -10.73 -11.93
CA GLY A 109 3.70 -10.01 -12.77
C GLY A 109 3.71 -10.48 -14.23
N ARG A 110 2.70 -11.26 -14.65
CA ARG A 110 2.52 -11.72 -16.04
C ARG A 110 1.98 -10.62 -16.95
N ILE A 111 1.23 -9.68 -16.37
CA ILE A 111 0.85 -8.43 -17.03
C ILE A 111 1.16 -7.26 -16.11
N VAL A 112 1.32 -6.08 -16.69
CA VAL A 112 1.49 -4.83 -15.94
C VAL A 112 0.49 -3.80 -16.42
N ARG A 113 0.14 -2.90 -15.49
CA ARG A 113 -0.71 -1.75 -15.77
C ARG A 113 0.15 -0.66 -16.41
N GLY A 114 -0.13 -0.33 -17.65
CA GLY A 114 0.47 0.77 -18.40
C GLY A 114 -0.20 2.11 -18.11
N ARG A 115 0.00 3.08 -19.01
CA ARG A 115 -0.55 4.43 -18.85
C ARG A 115 -2.09 4.39 -18.79
N PRO A 116 -2.70 5.24 -17.95
CA PRO A 116 -4.15 5.42 -17.98
C PRO A 116 -4.57 6.03 -19.32
N GLN A 117 -5.78 5.68 -19.77
CA GLN A 117 -6.40 6.25 -20.95
C GLN A 117 -6.91 7.66 -20.62
N GLY A 118 -6.48 8.65 -21.39
CA GLY A 118 -6.82 10.06 -21.16
C GLY A 118 -5.82 10.74 -20.25
N THR A 119 -6.30 11.41 -19.21
CA THR A 119 -5.46 12.10 -18.22
C THR A 119 -4.93 11.14 -17.15
N TRP A 120 -3.95 11.60 -16.36
CA TRP A 120 -3.37 10.83 -15.27
C TRP A 120 -4.38 10.46 -14.16
N THR A 121 -5.52 11.16 -14.08
CA THR A 121 -6.61 10.91 -13.11
C THR A 121 -7.54 9.76 -13.54
N SER A 122 -7.44 9.27 -14.77
CA SER A 122 -8.29 8.20 -15.28
C SER A 122 -8.01 6.86 -14.60
N SER A 123 -9.07 6.13 -14.28
CA SER A 123 -9.02 4.78 -13.73
C SER A 123 -9.08 3.67 -14.79
N ARG A 124 -9.15 4.05 -16.08
CA ARG A 124 -9.11 3.13 -17.21
C ARG A 124 -7.65 2.95 -17.62
N PHE A 125 -7.12 1.74 -17.46
CA PHE A 125 -5.73 1.46 -17.76
C PHE A 125 -5.58 0.54 -18.95
N ARG A 126 -4.46 0.71 -19.64
CA ARG A 126 -3.93 -0.26 -20.59
C ARG A 126 -3.14 -1.33 -19.84
N TRP A 127 -3.19 -2.55 -20.35
CA TRP A 127 -2.43 -3.68 -19.86
C TRP A 127 -1.43 -4.07 -20.93
N SER A 128 -0.21 -4.42 -20.52
CA SER A 128 0.83 -4.99 -21.39
C SER A 128 1.40 -6.24 -20.73
N LEU A 129 2.14 -7.04 -21.50
CA LEU A 129 2.89 -8.15 -20.93
C LEU A 129 3.88 -7.63 -19.87
N GLY A 130 3.99 -8.38 -18.78
CA GLY A 130 4.95 -8.12 -17.71
C GLY A 130 6.22 -8.95 -17.88
N PRO A 131 7.30 -8.62 -17.17
CA PRO A 131 8.56 -9.36 -17.27
C PRO A 131 8.46 -10.85 -16.89
N GLY A 132 7.45 -11.23 -16.10
CA GLY A 132 7.17 -12.63 -15.77
C GLY A 132 6.41 -13.41 -16.85
N SER A 133 6.20 -12.84 -18.05
CA SER A 133 5.42 -13.47 -19.12
C SER A 133 6.25 -14.32 -20.09
N ALA A 134 7.53 -14.57 -19.81
CA ALA A 134 8.42 -15.30 -20.72
C ALA A 134 7.86 -16.68 -21.10
N SER A 135 8.02 -17.02 -22.38
CA SER A 135 7.60 -18.23 -23.12
C SER A 135 6.11 -18.36 -23.52
N VAL A 136 5.68 -17.54 -24.49
CA VAL A 136 4.78 -18.04 -25.55
C VAL A 136 5.66 -18.37 -26.77
N PRO A 137 5.77 -19.64 -27.19
CA PRO A 137 6.50 -19.99 -28.42
C PRO A 137 5.82 -19.36 -29.64
N GLY A 138 6.57 -18.61 -30.46
CA GLY A 138 6.14 -18.23 -31.82
C GLY A 138 5.96 -16.75 -32.17
N SER A 139 6.28 -15.79 -31.30
CA SER A 139 6.20 -14.36 -31.66
C SER A 139 7.57 -13.80 -32.07
N GLY A 140 7.84 -13.83 -33.38
CA GLY A 140 8.91 -13.05 -33.98
C GLY A 140 8.46 -11.62 -34.27
N SER A 141 9.06 -10.66 -33.55
CA SER A 141 9.29 -9.24 -33.91
C SER A 141 8.11 -8.33 -34.30
N ALA A 142 7.84 -7.29 -33.50
CA ALA A 142 8.28 -5.90 -33.79
C ALA A 142 7.77 -4.92 -32.71
N SER A 143 8.71 -4.31 -31.99
CA SER A 143 8.67 -3.00 -31.33
C SER A 143 7.31 -2.30 -31.12
N ALA A 144 6.73 -2.51 -29.93
CA ALA A 144 6.19 -1.40 -29.14
C ALA A 144 7.19 -1.16 -28.00
N SER A 145 7.56 0.10 -27.77
CA SER A 145 8.57 0.54 -26.82
C SER A 145 8.31 0.06 -25.39
N VAL A 146 8.65 -1.20 -25.09
CA VAL A 146 9.07 -1.60 -23.75
C VAL A 146 10.34 -0.78 -23.51
N PRO A 147 10.39 0.13 -22.52
CA PRO A 147 11.64 0.82 -22.23
C PRO A 147 12.74 -0.23 -22.07
N ALA A 148 13.84 -0.02 -22.79
CA ALA A 148 14.95 -0.95 -23.01
C ALA A 148 15.78 -1.27 -21.74
N SER A 149 15.16 -1.38 -20.57
CA SER A 149 15.85 -1.54 -19.29
C SER A 149 15.18 -2.50 -18.31
N VAL A 150 14.21 -3.30 -18.77
CA VAL A 150 13.80 -4.51 -18.02
C VAL A 150 14.59 -5.69 -18.58
N GLU A 151 15.91 -5.65 -18.41
CA GLU A 151 16.73 -6.86 -18.48
C GLU A 151 16.07 -7.92 -17.58
N GLU A 152 16.05 -9.19 -18.01
CA GLU A 152 15.65 -10.32 -17.17
C GLU A 152 16.56 -10.35 -15.93
N ARG A 153 16.19 -9.57 -14.93
CA ARG A 153 16.88 -9.54 -13.65
C ARG A 153 16.64 -10.88 -12.99
N PRO A 154 17.69 -11.58 -12.51
CA PRO A 154 17.51 -12.83 -11.80
C PRO A 154 16.52 -12.64 -10.64
N PRO A 155 15.68 -13.65 -10.36
CA PRO A 155 14.71 -13.56 -9.30
C PRO A 155 15.41 -13.27 -7.96
N VAL A 156 15.00 -12.20 -7.28
CA VAL A 156 15.52 -11.84 -5.96
C VAL A 156 14.99 -12.84 -4.94
N ALA A 157 15.88 -13.43 -4.14
CA ALA A 157 15.48 -14.37 -3.10
C ALA A 157 14.52 -13.69 -2.10
N PRO A 158 13.45 -14.36 -1.64
CA PRO A 158 12.47 -13.72 -0.75
C PRO A 158 13.06 -13.14 0.54
N ALA A 159 14.12 -13.72 1.09
CA ALA A 159 14.80 -13.17 2.27
C ALA A 159 15.50 -11.84 1.97
N GLU A 160 16.25 -11.76 0.88
CA GLU A 160 16.94 -10.55 0.42
C GLU A 160 15.95 -9.44 0.05
N ALA A 161 14.87 -9.81 -0.65
CA ALA A 161 13.80 -8.90 -1.02
C ALA A 161 13.13 -8.27 0.21
N ARG A 162 12.92 -9.08 1.26
CA ARG A 162 12.36 -8.61 2.52
C ARG A 162 13.32 -7.68 3.26
N ALA A 163 14.61 -8.01 3.30
CA ALA A 163 15.65 -7.16 3.89
C ALA A 163 15.73 -5.80 3.17
N GLU A 164 15.72 -5.77 1.84
CA GLU A 164 15.73 -4.52 1.06
C GLU A 164 14.51 -3.64 1.36
N LEU A 165 13.32 -4.24 1.44
CA LEU A 165 12.10 -3.48 1.73
C LEU A 165 12.12 -2.90 3.14
N ILE A 166 12.54 -3.67 4.16
CA ILE A 166 12.65 -3.20 5.54
C ILE A 166 13.74 -2.13 5.67
N ARG A 167 14.88 -2.29 4.98
CA ARG A 167 15.94 -1.27 4.96
C ARG A 167 15.40 0.08 4.51
N ARG A 168 14.72 0.11 3.35
CA ARG A 168 14.16 1.36 2.82
C ARG A 168 13.06 1.94 3.69
N TRP A 169 12.24 1.07 4.28
CA TRP A 169 11.18 1.52 5.15
C TRP A 169 11.76 2.17 6.41
N LEU A 170 12.74 1.52 7.07
CA LEU A 170 13.39 2.08 8.26
C LEU A 170 14.12 3.39 7.95
N ALA A 171 14.79 3.49 6.80
CA ALA A 171 15.44 4.73 6.38
C ALA A 171 14.48 5.91 6.18
N ALA A 172 13.19 5.66 5.92
CA ALA A 172 12.20 6.70 5.66
C ALA A 172 11.22 6.92 6.82
N CYS A 173 11.02 5.92 7.67
CA CYS A 173 9.96 5.88 8.67
C CYS A 173 10.46 5.39 10.04
N GLY A 174 11.75 5.14 10.21
CA GLY A 174 12.31 4.71 11.50
C GLY A 174 12.24 5.79 12.59
N PRO A 175 12.40 5.40 13.87
CA PRO A 175 12.29 4.06 14.43
C PRO A 175 10.88 3.46 14.32
N ALA A 176 10.78 2.13 14.20
CA ALA A 176 9.50 1.42 14.27
C ALA A 176 9.53 0.11 15.04
N SER A 177 8.38 -0.27 15.59
CA SER A 177 8.24 -1.54 16.28
C SER A 177 8.12 -2.72 15.31
N GLU A 178 8.32 -3.93 15.82
CA GLU A 178 8.01 -5.15 15.08
C GLU A 178 6.52 -5.22 14.68
N ALA A 179 5.63 -4.69 15.51
CA ALA A 179 4.19 -4.66 15.25
C ALA A 179 3.85 -3.76 14.06
N ASP A 180 4.48 -2.58 13.98
CA ASP A 180 4.32 -1.64 12.87
C ASP A 180 4.74 -2.28 11.54
N LEU A 181 5.93 -2.88 11.51
CA LEU A 181 6.47 -3.53 10.32
C LEU A 181 5.63 -4.72 9.90
N LYS A 182 5.19 -5.55 10.85
CA LYS A 182 4.30 -6.69 10.59
C LYS A 182 2.96 -6.22 10.01
N TRP A 183 2.36 -5.18 10.60
CA TRP A 183 1.09 -4.64 10.14
C TRP A 183 1.20 -4.05 8.73
N TRP A 184 2.23 -3.24 8.49
CA TRP A 184 2.43 -2.58 7.20
C TRP A 184 2.74 -3.58 6.09
N THR A 185 3.66 -4.54 6.33
CA THR A 185 4.03 -5.54 5.33
C THR A 185 2.94 -6.60 5.11
N GLY A 186 2.23 -6.97 6.16
CA GLY A 186 1.34 -8.14 6.20
C GLY A 186 2.09 -9.48 6.24
N TRP A 187 3.37 -9.48 6.62
CA TRP A 187 4.19 -10.70 6.72
C TRP A 187 3.98 -11.45 8.04
N LYS A 188 4.55 -12.66 8.11
CA LYS A 188 4.70 -13.35 9.40
C LYS A 188 5.75 -12.62 10.24
N VAL A 189 5.59 -12.66 11.55
CA VAL A 189 6.53 -12.05 12.49
C VAL A 189 7.97 -12.61 12.33
N THR A 190 8.10 -13.89 12.00
CA THR A 190 9.39 -14.53 11.72
C THR A 190 10.12 -13.91 10.53
N ASP A 191 9.36 -13.49 9.52
CA ASP A 191 9.92 -12.86 8.32
C ASP A 191 10.39 -11.43 8.61
N VAL A 192 9.64 -10.70 9.44
CA VAL A 192 10.03 -9.37 9.94
C VAL A 192 11.32 -9.47 10.74
N ARG A 193 11.41 -10.39 11.70
CA ARG A 193 12.64 -10.62 12.50
C ARG A 193 13.83 -10.99 11.64
N GLY A 194 13.62 -11.88 10.66
CA GLY A 194 14.67 -12.26 9.71
C GLY A 194 15.18 -11.07 8.90
N ALA A 195 14.28 -10.21 8.42
CA ALA A 195 14.64 -9.01 7.68
C ALA A 195 15.36 -7.97 8.57
N LEU A 196 14.88 -7.74 9.80
CA LEU A 196 15.55 -6.88 10.78
C LEU A 196 16.97 -7.35 11.10
N ALA A 197 17.16 -8.65 11.31
CA ALA A 197 18.48 -9.23 11.53
C ALA A 197 19.39 -9.08 10.29
N ALA A 198 18.84 -9.30 9.09
CA ALA A 198 19.59 -9.19 7.84
C ALA A 198 20.05 -7.76 7.52
N VAL A 199 19.32 -6.73 7.98
CA VAL A 199 19.73 -5.32 7.82
C VAL A 199 20.56 -4.81 9.00
N GLY A 200 20.82 -5.65 10.01
CA GLY A 200 21.54 -5.24 11.21
C GLY A 200 20.81 -4.19 12.03
N ALA A 201 19.46 -4.22 12.03
CA ALA A 201 18.66 -3.20 12.71
C ALA A 201 18.98 -3.15 14.21
N VAL A 202 19.13 -1.93 14.73
CA VAL A 202 19.50 -1.67 16.13
C VAL A 202 18.25 -1.40 16.96
N ALA A 203 18.10 -2.11 18.07
CA ALA A 203 16.99 -1.92 18.99
C ALA A 203 17.17 -0.65 19.84
N VAL A 204 16.15 0.20 19.85
CA VAL A 204 16.08 1.45 20.60
C VAL A 204 14.81 1.51 21.44
N THR A 205 14.84 2.29 22.51
CA THR A 205 13.66 2.55 23.35
C THR A 205 12.89 3.74 22.77
N LEU A 206 11.63 3.52 22.44
CA LEU A 206 10.74 4.56 21.93
C LEU A 206 10.34 5.52 23.06
N SER A 207 10.63 6.79 22.86
CA SER A 207 10.39 7.89 23.79
C SER A 207 9.16 8.66 23.34
N GLY A 208 7.98 8.19 23.75
CA GLY A 208 6.69 8.83 23.46
C GLY A 208 5.99 8.31 22.19
N PRO A 209 4.76 8.77 21.92
CA PRO A 209 4.01 8.39 20.74
C PRO A 209 4.53 9.17 19.53
N GLY A 210 5.30 8.53 18.64
CA GLY A 210 5.66 9.10 17.34
C GLY A 210 6.81 8.39 16.62
N PRO A 211 6.91 8.54 15.28
CA PRO A 211 8.11 8.23 14.53
C PRO A 211 9.21 9.23 14.91
N GLY A 212 10.46 8.81 14.89
CA GLY A 212 11.63 9.67 15.16
C GLY A 212 12.15 9.68 16.60
N THR A 213 11.42 9.21 17.61
CA THR A 213 11.83 9.37 19.01
C THR A 213 12.38 8.07 19.61
N GLY A 214 13.63 7.72 19.27
CA GLY A 214 14.33 6.57 19.84
C GLY A 214 15.54 7.00 20.67
N LEU A 215 15.67 6.49 21.90
CA LEU A 215 16.92 6.56 22.67
C LEU A 215 17.55 5.17 22.72
N ARG A 216 18.88 5.08 22.59
CA ARG A 216 19.59 3.79 22.62
C ARG A 216 19.31 3.07 23.93
N SER A 217 18.94 1.78 23.86
CA SER A 217 18.87 0.95 25.05
C SER A 217 20.29 0.65 25.55
N SER A 218 20.63 1.12 26.75
CA SER A 218 21.87 0.77 27.43
C SER A 218 21.68 -0.55 28.18
N SER A 219 22.19 -1.65 27.63
CA SER A 219 22.23 -2.92 28.34
C SER A 219 23.39 -2.94 29.34
N SER A 220 23.15 -2.52 30.58
CA SER A 220 24.02 -2.89 31.71
C SER A 220 23.60 -4.28 32.20
N SER A 221 24.47 -5.25 31.96
CA SER A 221 24.29 -6.65 32.37
C SER A 221 24.41 -6.77 33.89
N SER A 222 23.31 -7.08 34.56
CA SER A 222 23.34 -7.65 35.93
C SER A 222 22.30 -8.75 36.01
N SER A 223 22.81 -9.97 35.95
CA SER A 223 22.12 -11.25 36.05
C SER A 223 21.63 -11.50 37.47
N SER A 224 20.33 -11.73 37.63
CA SER A 224 19.78 -12.45 38.78
C SER A 224 18.64 -13.35 38.29
N SER A 225 18.90 -14.64 38.44
CA SER A 225 18.08 -15.78 38.07
C SER A 225 16.99 -16.02 39.10
N SER A 226 15.74 -16.15 38.63
CA SER A 226 14.68 -16.79 39.39
C SER A 226 13.81 -17.64 38.46
N SER A 227 13.86 -18.94 38.74
CA SER A 227 13.10 -20.00 38.11
C SER A 227 11.62 -19.94 38.49
N SER A 228 10.73 -20.11 37.52
CA SER A 228 9.36 -20.56 37.79
C SER A 228 8.80 -21.31 36.58
N SER A 229 8.56 -22.60 36.81
CA SER A 229 7.84 -23.56 35.98
C SER A 229 6.38 -23.18 35.78
N ARG A 230 5.87 -23.21 34.54
CA ARG A 230 4.43 -23.45 34.27
C ARG A 230 4.19 -24.27 33.00
N SER A 231 3.19 -25.12 33.17
CA SER A 231 2.61 -26.17 32.37
C SER A 231 1.99 -25.73 31.04
N ASP A 232 2.09 -26.63 30.06
CA ASP A 232 1.40 -26.58 28.78
C ASP A 232 -0.12 -26.65 28.94
N SER A 233 -0.83 -25.77 28.22
CA SER A 233 -2.23 -25.95 27.85
C SER A 233 -2.48 -25.18 26.54
N LYS A 234 -2.64 -25.93 25.45
CA LYS A 234 -3.09 -25.42 24.16
C LYS A 234 -4.58 -25.09 24.23
N SER A 235 -4.94 -23.88 23.83
CA SER A 235 -6.29 -23.57 23.38
C SER A 235 -6.24 -22.61 22.19
N ASP A 236 -6.72 -23.10 21.05
CA ASP A 236 -7.01 -22.33 19.86
C ASP A 236 -8.10 -21.30 20.18
N SER A 237 -7.84 -20.02 19.90
CA SER A 237 -8.92 -19.03 19.82
C SER A 237 -8.54 -17.82 18.97
N LYS A 238 -9.59 -17.31 18.32
CA LYS A 238 -9.66 -16.36 17.22
C LYS A 238 -8.91 -15.06 17.47
N SER A 239 -8.33 -14.54 16.39
CA SER A 239 -7.72 -13.23 16.28
C SER A 239 -8.77 -12.12 16.38
N ASP A 240 -9.05 -11.65 17.59
CA ASP A 240 -9.65 -10.34 17.81
C ASP A 240 -8.55 -9.28 17.77
N SER A 241 -8.60 -8.47 16.72
CA SER A 241 -7.77 -7.28 16.54
C SER A 241 -8.16 -6.21 17.55
N LYS A 242 -7.58 -6.29 18.75
CA LYS A 242 -7.67 -5.26 19.78
C LYS A 242 -6.76 -4.10 19.38
N SER A 243 -7.36 -2.93 19.13
CA SER A 243 -6.65 -1.65 18.99
C SER A 243 -5.97 -1.35 20.32
N SER A 244 -4.69 -1.69 20.44
CA SER A 244 -3.87 -1.26 21.57
C SER A 244 -3.45 0.18 21.26
N SER A 245 -4.08 1.16 21.90
CA SER A 245 -3.58 2.53 21.89
C SER A 245 -2.18 2.54 22.50
N ARG A 246 -1.23 3.23 21.85
CA ARG A 246 0.16 3.32 22.28
C ARG A 246 0.30 4.25 23.49
N SER A 247 -0.21 3.81 24.64
CA SER A 247 0.07 4.41 25.95
C SER A 247 1.29 3.71 26.53
N GLY A 248 2.49 4.24 26.27
CA GLY A 248 3.69 3.74 26.92
C GLY A 248 4.98 4.13 26.22
N SER A 249 5.69 5.10 26.80
CA SER A 249 7.15 5.16 26.68
C SER A 249 7.74 3.81 27.14
N GLY A 250 8.74 3.30 26.41
CA GLY A 250 9.40 2.04 26.75
C GLY A 250 9.22 0.88 25.77
N GLU A 251 8.45 1.04 24.69
CA GLU A 251 8.38 0.03 23.62
C GLU A 251 9.70 -0.04 22.85
N THR A 252 10.09 -1.25 22.40
CA THR A 252 11.27 -1.43 21.55
C THR A 252 10.95 -1.08 20.10
N GLY A 253 11.67 -0.09 19.57
CA GLY A 253 11.73 0.24 18.15
C GLY A 253 13.04 -0.22 17.52
N PHE A 254 13.10 -0.18 16.20
CA PHE A 254 14.29 -0.54 15.42
C PHE A 254 14.68 0.62 14.49
N LEU A 255 15.98 0.91 14.43
CA LEU A 255 16.61 1.83 13.48
C LEU A 255 17.65 1.11 12.63
N LEU A 256 18.06 1.73 11.53
CA LEU A 256 19.25 1.28 10.81
C LEU A 256 20.51 1.61 11.63
N PRO A 257 21.58 0.81 11.50
CA PRO A 257 22.83 1.06 12.24
C PRO A 257 23.45 2.43 11.93
N ASP A 258 23.22 2.95 10.73
CA ASP A 258 23.74 4.23 10.24
C ASP A 258 22.76 5.41 10.44
N ASP A 259 21.66 5.19 11.16
CA ASP A 259 20.56 6.16 11.36
C ASP A 259 20.26 6.34 12.86
N LEU A 260 21.32 6.43 13.67
CA LEU A 260 21.24 6.53 15.14
C LEU A 260 21.44 7.94 15.67
N ASP A 261 21.86 8.86 14.80
CA ASP A 261 22.12 10.24 15.20
C ASP A 261 20.81 10.98 15.51
N PRO A 262 20.79 11.85 16.53
CA PRO A 262 19.61 12.66 16.82
C PRO A 262 19.20 13.49 15.60
N VAL A 263 17.92 13.40 15.24
CA VAL A 263 17.35 14.20 14.16
C VAL A 263 17.11 15.63 14.68
N PRO A 264 17.72 16.67 14.07
CA PRO A 264 17.45 18.04 14.44
C PRO A 264 15.98 18.40 14.15
N ALA A 265 15.39 19.22 15.00
CA ALA A 265 14.05 19.74 14.74
C ALA A 265 14.07 20.53 13.41
N PRO A 266 13.15 20.26 12.47
CA PRO A 266 13.09 21.01 11.22
C PRO A 266 12.65 22.45 11.49
N GLU A 267 12.95 23.35 10.55
CA GLU A 267 12.31 24.66 10.51
C GLU A 267 10.78 24.52 10.33
N PRO A 268 9.97 25.50 10.80
CA PRO A 268 8.53 25.42 10.67
C PRO A 268 8.06 25.24 9.23
N TRP A 269 7.13 24.32 9.00
CA TRP A 269 6.69 23.98 7.64
C TRP A 269 5.24 23.53 7.58
N ALA A 270 4.61 23.80 6.43
CA ALA A 270 3.26 23.35 6.10
C ALA A 270 3.26 22.41 4.90
N ALA A 271 2.24 21.55 4.79
CA ALA A 271 1.97 20.81 3.55
C ALA A 271 0.49 20.45 3.39
N LEU A 272 0.06 20.31 2.14
CA LEU A 272 -1.22 19.72 1.77
C LEU A 272 -0.95 18.37 1.11
N LEU A 273 -1.19 17.28 1.84
CA LEU A 273 -0.96 15.91 1.36
C LEU A 273 -2.25 15.29 0.81
N PRO A 274 -2.19 14.49 -0.27
CA PRO A 274 -3.38 13.91 -0.87
C PRO A 274 -4.02 12.84 0.01
N ALA A 275 -5.26 12.47 -0.32
CA ALA A 275 -5.90 11.31 0.29
C ALA A 275 -5.02 10.06 0.13
N LEU A 276 -4.97 9.22 1.17
CA LEU A 276 -4.13 8.02 1.24
C LEU A 276 -2.61 8.27 1.19
N ASP A 277 -2.14 9.47 1.54
CA ASP A 277 -0.71 9.75 1.58
C ASP A 277 0.07 8.70 2.42
N PRO A 278 1.19 8.15 1.92
CA PRO A 278 1.96 7.12 2.62
C PRO A 278 2.42 7.54 4.02
N THR A 279 2.63 8.83 4.28
CA THR A 279 3.07 9.35 5.59
C THR A 279 2.11 8.94 6.70
N ALA A 280 0.81 9.19 6.50
CA ALA A 280 -0.22 8.80 7.47
C ALA A 280 -0.70 7.36 7.28
N MET A 281 -0.55 6.78 6.09
CA MET A 281 -1.00 5.41 5.79
C MET A 281 0.02 4.32 6.17
N GLY A 282 1.27 4.70 6.43
CA GLY A 282 2.38 3.79 6.75
C GLY A 282 2.25 3.07 8.10
N TRP A 283 1.37 3.55 8.98
CA TRP A 283 1.28 3.13 10.37
C TRP A 283 -0.13 2.66 10.76
N GLN A 284 -0.17 1.77 11.75
CA GLN A 284 -1.44 1.30 12.32
C GLN A 284 -2.02 2.33 13.29
N ASP A 285 -1.25 2.65 14.34
CA ASP A 285 -1.50 3.81 15.19
C ASP A 285 -0.99 5.06 14.46
N ARG A 286 -1.65 6.19 14.67
CA ARG A 286 -1.43 7.44 13.93
C ARG A 286 -1.58 8.66 14.84
N ASP A 287 -1.89 8.48 16.11
CA ASP A 287 -2.34 9.58 16.97
C ASP A 287 -1.21 10.57 17.32
N TRP A 288 0.03 10.24 16.95
CA TRP A 288 1.13 11.20 16.95
C TRP A 288 1.11 12.18 15.77
N TYR A 289 0.38 11.90 14.70
CA TYR A 289 0.17 12.84 13.60
C TYR A 289 -1.04 13.72 13.86
N GLN A 290 -2.16 13.19 14.38
CA GLN A 290 -3.39 13.95 14.64
C GLN A 290 -3.86 13.89 16.10
N ASP A 291 -4.61 14.89 16.56
CA ASP A 291 -5.39 14.75 17.78
C ASP A 291 -6.40 13.59 17.62
N PRO A 292 -6.48 12.63 18.57
CA PRO A 292 -7.47 11.55 18.53
C PRO A 292 -8.91 12.03 18.34
N GLU A 293 -9.27 13.21 18.85
CA GLU A 293 -10.61 13.80 18.71
C GLU A 293 -10.96 14.10 17.24
N HIS A 294 -9.97 14.34 16.41
CA HIS A 294 -10.15 14.67 14.99
C HIS A 294 -10.32 13.43 14.09
N ARG A 295 -10.20 12.21 14.64
CA ARG A 295 -10.20 10.97 13.87
C ARG A 295 -11.46 10.80 12.99
N ALA A 296 -12.62 11.19 13.49
CA ALA A 296 -13.88 11.08 12.74
C ALA A 296 -13.95 11.98 11.49
N ALA A 297 -13.24 13.11 11.51
CA ALA A 297 -13.12 14.02 10.37
C ALA A 297 -12.08 13.53 9.35
N LEU A 298 -11.00 12.93 9.84
CA LEU A 298 -9.83 12.54 9.05
C LEU A 298 -9.97 11.18 8.35
N TYR A 299 -10.76 10.26 8.89
CA TYR A 299 -10.80 8.88 8.40
C TYR A 299 -12.21 8.42 8.03
N ASP A 300 -12.30 7.58 6.99
CA ASP A 300 -13.52 6.82 6.72
C ASP A 300 -13.64 5.58 7.63
N ARG A 301 -14.77 4.87 7.54
CA ARG A 301 -15.03 3.66 8.33
C ARG A 301 -14.05 2.50 8.06
N SER A 302 -13.32 2.54 6.95
CA SER A 302 -12.31 1.56 6.57
C SER A 302 -10.89 1.98 6.95
N GLY A 303 -10.73 3.15 7.57
CA GLY A 303 -9.44 3.71 7.98
C GLY A 303 -8.67 4.40 6.84
N ASN A 304 -9.33 4.74 5.74
CA ASN A 304 -8.74 5.57 4.68
C ASN A 304 -8.74 7.03 5.10
N ILE A 305 -7.60 7.71 4.92
CA ILE A 305 -7.44 9.11 5.32
C ILE A 305 -7.87 10.08 4.21
N ALA A 306 -8.46 11.20 4.61
CA ALA A 306 -8.75 12.36 3.79
C ALA A 306 -7.47 13.02 3.21
N PRO A 307 -7.59 13.94 2.25
CA PRO A 307 -6.53 14.91 1.97
C PRO A 307 -6.30 15.78 3.22
N THR A 308 -5.04 15.91 3.64
CA THR A 308 -4.68 16.44 4.97
C THR A 308 -3.86 17.73 4.87
N VAL A 309 -4.10 18.63 5.82
CA VAL A 309 -3.30 19.83 6.03
C VAL A 309 -2.35 19.57 7.19
N TRP A 310 -1.06 19.84 6.99
CA TRP A 310 0.01 19.58 7.93
C TRP A 310 0.68 20.87 8.39
N TRP A 311 1.08 20.89 9.65
CA TRP A 311 1.93 21.89 10.28
C TRP A 311 2.92 21.18 11.21
N ASP A 312 4.22 21.36 11.00
CA ASP A 312 5.30 20.80 11.82
C ASP A 312 5.16 19.29 12.10
N GLY A 313 4.83 18.53 11.03
CA GLY A 313 4.65 17.08 11.13
C GLY A 313 3.35 16.63 11.80
N ARG A 314 2.43 17.56 12.11
CA ARG A 314 1.10 17.25 12.65
C ARG A 314 0.00 17.55 11.65
N ILE A 315 -0.99 16.67 11.57
CA ILE A 315 -2.21 16.90 10.82
C ILE A 315 -3.10 17.86 11.62
N VAL A 316 -3.31 19.04 11.04
CA VAL A 316 -4.07 20.14 11.65
C VAL A 316 -5.37 20.45 10.91
N GLY A 317 -5.64 19.77 9.79
CA GLY A 317 -6.84 20.02 9.01
C GLY A 317 -7.06 19.06 7.84
N VAL A 318 -8.12 19.33 7.09
CA VAL A 318 -8.49 18.64 5.85
C VAL A 318 -8.58 19.67 4.73
N TRP A 319 -8.13 19.31 3.54
CA TRP A 319 -8.36 20.09 2.33
C TRP A 319 -9.20 19.32 1.33
N ALA A 320 -9.86 20.05 0.43
CA ALA A 320 -10.63 19.50 -0.67
C ALA A 320 -10.49 20.40 -1.90
N GLN A 321 -10.83 19.86 -3.07
CA GLN A 321 -10.97 20.63 -4.29
C GLN A 321 -12.47 20.73 -4.64
N ARG A 322 -12.95 21.96 -4.85
CA ARG A 322 -14.31 22.23 -5.32
C ARG A 322 -14.46 21.95 -6.81
N PRO A 323 -15.70 21.80 -7.33
CA PRO A 323 -15.94 21.56 -8.76
C PRO A 323 -15.36 22.65 -9.67
N ASP A 324 -15.35 23.90 -9.22
CA ASP A 324 -14.77 25.05 -9.92
C ASP A 324 -13.23 25.05 -9.94
N GLY A 325 -12.59 24.20 -9.13
CA GLY A 325 -11.14 24.04 -9.02
C GLY A 325 -10.52 24.68 -7.79
N GLU A 326 -11.29 25.42 -6.99
CA GLU A 326 -10.80 26.05 -5.78
C GLU A 326 -10.26 25.01 -4.79
N ILE A 327 -9.05 25.25 -4.27
CA ILE A 327 -8.48 24.49 -3.15
C ILE A 327 -8.97 25.14 -1.85
N VAL A 328 -9.83 24.43 -1.13
CA VAL A 328 -10.38 24.87 0.15
C VAL A 328 -9.85 23.98 1.27
N HIS A 329 -9.74 24.54 2.47
CA HIS A 329 -9.32 23.77 3.64
C HIS A 329 -10.06 24.20 4.89
N ARG A 330 -10.12 23.29 5.87
CA ARG A 330 -10.61 23.55 7.22
C ARG A 330 -9.60 23.04 8.24
N LEU A 331 -9.20 23.94 9.13
CA LEU A 331 -8.37 23.62 10.28
C LEU A 331 -9.25 23.05 11.40
N LEU A 332 -8.72 22.06 12.10
CA LEU A 332 -9.38 21.36 13.19
C LEU A 332 -8.85 21.81 14.57
N ALA A 333 -7.74 22.55 14.58
CA ALA A 333 -7.12 23.14 15.76
C ALA A 333 -6.73 24.60 15.48
N ASP A 334 -6.55 25.39 16.55
CA ASP A 334 -5.91 26.70 16.46
C ASP A 334 -4.39 26.50 16.35
N VAL A 335 -3.84 26.92 15.21
CA VAL A 335 -2.41 26.78 14.85
C VAL A 335 -1.68 28.12 14.79
N GLY A 336 -2.37 29.22 15.11
CA GLY A 336 -1.81 30.57 15.06
C GLY A 336 -1.57 31.13 13.65
N GLY A 337 -1.28 32.43 13.59
CA GLY A 337 -1.19 33.17 12.33
C GLY A 337 0.00 32.82 11.44
N GLU A 338 1.07 32.27 12.00
CA GLU A 338 2.22 31.80 11.22
C GLU A 338 1.86 30.58 10.38
N ALA A 339 1.30 29.55 11.02
CA ALA A 339 0.85 28.34 10.35
C ALA A 339 -0.22 28.64 9.29
N VAL A 340 -1.22 29.48 9.61
CA VAL A 340 -2.26 29.88 8.65
C VAL A 340 -1.67 30.49 7.38
N ARG A 341 -0.65 31.36 7.50
CA ARG A 341 0.02 31.95 6.34
C ARG A 341 0.78 30.91 5.54
N ALA A 342 1.55 30.04 6.19
CA ALA A 342 2.31 28.98 5.52
C ALA A 342 1.40 27.99 4.77
N ILE A 343 0.30 27.57 5.40
CA ILE A 343 -0.73 26.73 4.79
C ILE A 343 -1.35 27.41 3.57
N GLY A 344 -1.64 28.72 3.65
CA GLY A 344 -2.14 29.51 2.53
C GLY A 344 -1.18 29.52 1.32
N VAL A 345 0.13 29.63 1.57
CA VAL A 345 1.16 29.55 0.52
C VAL A 345 1.15 28.18 -0.15
N GLU A 346 1.12 27.10 0.63
CA GLU A 346 1.10 25.74 0.09
C GLU A 346 -0.21 25.40 -0.63
N ALA A 347 -1.35 25.93 -0.16
CA ALA A 347 -2.62 25.81 -0.86
C ALA A 347 -2.58 26.52 -2.23
N GLY A 348 -1.98 27.71 -2.31
CA GLY A 348 -1.77 28.41 -3.58
C GLY A 348 -0.82 27.66 -4.52
N ARG A 349 0.26 27.09 -3.97
CA ARG A 349 1.19 26.24 -4.73
C ARG A 349 0.51 25.00 -5.29
N LEU A 350 -0.31 24.33 -4.48
CA LEU A 350 -1.10 23.17 -4.90
C LEU A 350 -2.09 23.55 -6.00
N ALA A 351 -2.82 24.66 -5.83
CA ALA A 351 -3.77 25.15 -6.83
C ALA A 351 -3.08 25.43 -8.18
N ALA A 352 -1.92 26.09 -8.15
CA ALA A 352 -1.13 26.36 -9.36
C ALA A 352 -0.60 25.08 -10.02
N TRP A 353 -0.18 24.09 -9.23
CA TRP A 353 0.32 22.81 -9.74
C TRP A 353 -0.79 21.93 -10.35
N VAL A 354 -1.97 21.88 -9.70
CA VAL A 354 -3.12 21.11 -10.20
C VAL A 354 -3.76 21.76 -11.44
N GLY A 355 -3.83 23.08 -11.48
CA GLY A 355 -4.41 23.84 -12.59
C GLY A 355 -5.85 23.42 -12.92
N ASP A 356 -6.12 23.13 -14.18
CA ASP A 356 -7.46 22.76 -14.67
C ASP A 356 -7.87 21.31 -14.34
N VAL A 357 -6.97 20.53 -13.73
CA VAL A 357 -7.29 19.16 -13.34
C VAL A 357 -8.27 19.17 -12.17
N ARG A 358 -9.25 18.26 -12.21
CA ARG A 358 -10.18 18.01 -11.09
C ARG A 358 -9.94 16.63 -10.52
N VAL A 359 -9.58 16.58 -9.25
CA VAL A 359 -9.23 15.35 -8.53
C VAL A 359 -10.30 15.05 -7.50
N THR A 360 -10.98 13.93 -7.65
CA THR A 360 -11.91 13.42 -6.63
C THR A 360 -11.26 12.25 -5.89
N PRO A 361 -11.06 12.33 -4.57
CA PRO A 361 -10.56 11.21 -3.79
C PRO A 361 -11.46 9.98 -3.93
N ARG A 362 -10.84 8.79 -4.04
CA ARG A 362 -11.59 7.53 -4.15
C ARG A 362 -12.36 7.19 -2.88
N PHE A 363 -11.76 7.45 -1.72
CA PHE A 363 -12.33 7.18 -0.40
C PHE A 363 -12.55 8.50 0.31
N ARG A 364 -13.72 9.08 0.08
CA ARG A 364 -14.10 10.41 0.57
C ARG A 364 -14.59 10.33 2.02
N THR A 365 -14.00 11.11 2.91
CA THR A 365 -14.43 11.26 4.31
C THR A 365 -15.61 12.24 4.42
N PRO A 366 -16.36 12.25 5.54
CA PRO A 366 -17.48 13.18 5.71
C PRO A 366 -17.06 14.65 5.56
N LEU A 367 -15.96 15.06 6.21
CA LEU A 367 -15.49 16.44 6.16
C LEU A 367 -15.02 16.84 4.75
N GLU A 368 -14.29 15.96 4.06
CA GLU A 368 -13.85 16.26 2.69
C GLU A 368 -15.04 16.46 1.73
N ARG A 369 -16.13 15.68 1.89
CA ARG A 369 -17.35 15.86 1.10
C ARG A 369 -18.00 17.21 1.37
N GLU A 370 -18.10 17.59 2.64
CA GLU A 370 -18.66 18.87 3.05
C GLU A 370 -17.87 20.04 2.42
N LEU A 371 -16.54 20.00 2.47
CA LEU A 371 -15.70 21.06 1.91
C LEU A 371 -15.78 21.17 0.39
N SER A 372 -15.89 20.03 -0.29
CA SER A 372 -16.00 19.97 -1.75
C SER A 372 -17.39 20.31 -2.29
N ALA A 373 -18.38 20.49 -1.41
CA ALA A 373 -19.72 20.87 -1.82
C ALA A 373 -19.67 22.29 -2.44
N PRO A 374 -20.51 22.56 -3.46
CA PRO A 374 -20.57 23.87 -4.10
C PRO A 374 -21.03 24.98 -3.15
#